data_AF-A0A2A2KPI7-F1
#
_entry.id   AF-A0A2A2KPI7-F1
#
_cell.length_a   1.000
_cell.length_b   1.000
_cell.length_c   1.000
_cell.angle_alpha   90.00
_cell.angle_beta   90.00
_cell.angle_gamma   90.00
#
_symmetry.space_group_name_H-M   'P 1'
#
loop_
_entity.id
_entity.type
_entity.pdbx_description
1 polymer ?
#
loop_
_entity_poly.entity_id
_entity_poly.type
_entity_poly.pdbx_seq_one_letter_code
_entity_poly.pdbx_strand_id
1 'polypeptide(L)'
;MMSDDERKRTWEAMNELKSRLVDNITAWDLHTLVHYPDSAPGAHWGPSFLPWHREFLRQFEIALQTEREGVALPYWDSTLDQG
;
A
#
# COMPACT_ATOMS: atom_id res chain seq x y z
N MET A 1 2.86 4.62 18.43
CA MET A 1 2.99 3.19 18.11
C MET A 1 1.60 2.58 18.06
N MET A 2 1.36 1.63 17.16
CA MET A 2 0.10 0.90 17.06
C MET A 2 -0.04 -0.09 18.22
N SER A 3 -1.27 -0.32 18.67
CA SER A 3 -1.62 -1.45 19.53
C SER A 3 -1.51 -2.78 18.76
N ASP A 4 -1.49 -3.89 19.51
CA ASP A 4 -1.48 -5.23 18.92
C ASP A 4 -2.71 -5.49 18.05
N ASP A 5 -3.88 -4.96 18.43
CA ASP A 5 -5.12 -5.09 17.65
C ASP A 5 -5.03 -4.29 16.34
N GLU A 6 -4.61 -3.03 16.38
CA GLU A 6 -4.42 -2.22 15.16
C GLU A 6 -3.41 -2.86 14.21
N ARG A 7 -2.31 -3.39 14.74
CA ARG A 7 -1.29 -4.10 13.94
C ARG A 7 -1.88 -5.36 13.31
N LYS A 8 -2.62 -6.15 14.09
CA LYS A 8 -3.29 -7.37 13.60
C LYS A 8 -4.29 -7.04 12.49
N ARG A 9 -5.16 -6.03 12.69
CA ARG A 9 -6.15 -5.62 11.68
C ARG A 9 -5.51 -5.15 10.38
N THR A 10 -4.41 -4.42 10.47
CA THR A 10 -3.64 -3.98 9.29
C THR A 10 -3.04 -5.17 8.56
N TRP A 11 -2.44 -6.12 9.29
CA TRP A 11 -1.92 -7.36 8.72
C TRP A 11 -3.02 -8.20 8.04
N GLU A 12 -4.21 -8.31 8.65
CA GLU A 12 -5.34 -9.02 8.06
C GLU A 12 -5.80 -8.35 6.75
N ALA A 13 -5.98 -7.03 6.73
CA ALA A 13 -6.38 -6.28 5.52
C ALA A 13 -5.37 -6.46 4.36
N MET A 14 -4.06 -6.44 4.66
CA MET A 14 -3.03 -6.67 3.65
C MET A 14 -3.09 -8.09 3.06
N ASN A 15 -3.37 -9.12 3.88
CA ASN A 15 -3.50 -10.49 3.40
C ASN A 15 -4.82 -10.73 2.65
N GLU A 16 -5.88 -10.01 3.00
CA GLU A 16 -7.14 -10.01 2.25
C GLU A 16 -6.94 -9.44 0.83
N LEU A 17 -6.18 -8.35 0.67
CA LEU A 17 -5.81 -7.85 -0.66
C LEU A 17 -5.00 -8.87 -1.50
N LYS A 18 -4.19 -9.70 -0.85
CA LYS A 18 -3.42 -10.77 -1.50
C LYS A 18 -4.26 -12.00 -1.88
N SER A 19 -5.46 -12.15 -1.32
CA SER A 19 -6.35 -13.27 -1.61
C SER A 19 -7.53 -12.87 -2.50
N ARG A 20 -7.96 -11.61 -2.46
CA ARG A 20 -9.04 -11.10 -3.29
C ARG A 20 -8.62 -11.01 -4.74
N LEU A 21 -9.33 -11.73 -5.61
CA LEU A 21 -9.11 -11.74 -7.05
C LEU A 21 -9.99 -10.70 -7.75
N VAL A 22 -9.41 -10.08 -8.78
CA VAL A 22 -10.07 -9.26 -9.80
C VAL A 22 -9.50 -9.75 -11.14
N ASP A 23 -10.34 -10.34 -11.97
CA ASP A 23 -9.95 -10.94 -13.26
C ASP A 23 -8.73 -11.87 -13.17
N ASN A 24 -8.74 -12.78 -12.18
CA ASN A 24 -7.66 -13.74 -11.87
C ASN A 24 -6.31 -13.12 -11.43
N ILE A 25 -6.27 -11.83 -11.12
CA ILE A 25 -5.12 -11.16 -10.53
C ILE A 25 -5.49 -10.71 -9.12
N THR A 26 -4.58 -10.81 -8.15
CA THR A 26 -4.89 -10.34 -6.80
C THR A 26 -5.03 -8.82 -6.78
N ALA A 27 -5.88 -8.27 -5.92
CA ALA A 27 -6.01 -6.83 -5.77
C ALA A 27 -4.67 -6.18 -5.35
N TRP A 28 -3.88 -6.91 -4.56
CA TRP A 28 -2.49 -6.57 -4.27
C TRP A 28 -1.64 -6.46 -5.53
N ASP A 29 -1.65 -7.47 -6.40
CA ASP A 29 -0.86 -7.49 -7.63
C ASP A 29 -1.32 -6.42 -8.62
N LEU A 30 -2.61 -6.15 -8.73
CA LEU A 30 -3.11 -5.03 -9.53
C LEU A 30 -2.52 -3.70 -9.06
N HIS A 31 -2.42 -3.50 -7.74
CA HIS A 31 -1.83 -2.29 -7.19
C HIS A 31 -0.33 -2.21 -7.50
N THR A 32 0.42 -3.31 -7.39
CA THR A 32 1.85 -3.32 -7.70
C THR A 32 2.14 -3.14 -9.20
N LEU A 33 1.28 -3.64 -10.09
CA LEU A 33 1.38 -3.47 -11.53
C LEU A 33 1.34 -2.00 -11.96
N VAL A 34 0.66 -1.13 -11.21
CA VAL A 34 0.65 0.32 -11.48
C VAL A 34 2.02 0.96 -11.24
N HIS A 35 2.86 0.38 -10.38
CA HIS A 35 4.21 0.88 -10.09
C HIS A 35 5.28 0.34 -11.06
N TYR A 36 4.96 -0.65 -11.90
CA TYR A 36 5.93 -1.21 -12.85
C TYR A 36 6.57 -0.10 -13.70
N PRO A 37 7.88 -0.20 -14.04
CA PRO A 37 8.59 0.86 -14.75
C PRO A 37 7.91 1.34 -16.03
N ASP A 38 7.33 0.40 -16.80
CA ASP A 38 6.62 0.69 -18.04
C ASP A 38 5.24 1.32 -17.81
N SER A 39 4.64 1.12 -16.64
CA SER A 39 3.33 1.66 -16.23
C SER A 39 3.44 3.06 -15.63
N ALA A 40 4.55 3.37 -14.95
CA ALA A 40 4.73 4.61 -14.21
C ALA A 40 6.12 5.25 -14.39
N PRO A 41 6.49 5.65 -15.63
CA PRO A 41 7.81 6.24 -15.91
C PRO A 41 8.07 7.55 -15.15
N GLY A 42 7.01 8.27 -14.75
CA GLY A 42 7.10 9.50 -13.96
C GLY A 42 7.13 9.29 -12.44
N ALA A 43 7.00 8.05 -11.95
CA ALA A 43 7.03 7.78 -10.51
C ALA A 43 8.40 8.06 -9.89
N HIS A 44 9.48 8.04 -10.69
CA HIS A 44 10.85 8.21 -10.22
C HIS A 44 11.62 9.23 -11.07
N TRP A 45 12.75 9.70 -10.55
CA TRP A 45 13.74 10.52 -11.28
C TRP A 45 13.21 11.87 -11.81
N GLY A 46 12.13 12.38 -11.22
CA GLY A 46 11.53 13.64 -11.64
C GLY A 46 10.70 14.31 -10.55
N PRO A 47 10.17 15.52 -10.81
CA PRO A 47 9.42 16.31 -9.84
C PRO A 47 8.12 15.63 -9.39
N SER A 48 7.63 14.67 -10.17
CA SER A 48 6.44 13.89 -9.84
C SER A 48 6.67 12.82 -8.78
N PHE A 49 7.92 12.56 -8.35
CA PHE A 49 8.24 11.49 -7.39
C PHE A 49 7.36 11.51 -6.14
N LEU A 50 7.31 12.65 -5.44
CA LEU A 50 6.52 12.79 -4.22
C LEU A 50 5.00 12.77 -4.45
N PRO A 51 4.41 13.57 -5.36
CA PRO A 51 2.96 13.56 -5.55
C PRO A 51 2.45 12.22 -6.13
N TRP A 52 3.24 11.55 -6.98
CA TRP A 52 2.86 10.24 -7.51
C TRP A 52 2.79 9.19 -6.40
N HIS A 53 3.83 9.09 -5.56
CA HIS A 53 3.84 8.12 -4.46
C HIS A 53 2.79 8.45 -3.38
N ARG A 54 2.49 9.74 -3.15
CA ARG A 54 1.40 10.14 -2.26
C ARG A 54 0.06 9.58 -2.72
N GLU A 55 -0.25 9.71 -4.01
CA GLU A 55 -1.51 9.18 -4.54
C GLU A 55 -1.51 7.65 -4.59
N PHE A 56 -0.38 7.03 -4.93
CA PHE A 56 -0.20 5.57 -4.87
C PHE A 56 -0.53 5.02 -3.47
N LEU A 57 0.07 5.60 -2.42
CA LEU A 57 -0.20 5.20 -1.04
C LEU A 57 -1.65 5.49 -0.62
N ARG A 58 -2.25 6.58 -1.11
CA ARG A 58 -3.67 6.88 -0.83
C ARG A 58 -4.61 5.85 -1.45
N GLN A 59 -4.34 5.42 -2.68
CA GLN A 59 -5.11 4.35 -3.32
C GLN A 59 -4.92 3.01 -2.59
N PHE A 60 -3.72 2.74 -2.08
CA PHE A 60 -3.47 1.56 -1.26
C PHE A 60 -4.24 1.60 0.06
N GLU A 61 -4.25 2.73 0.76
CA GLU A 61 -5.03 2.90 2.00
C GLU A 61 -6.53 2.73 1.75
N ILE A 62 -7.06 3.31 0.67
CA ILE A 62 -8.46 3.09 0.27
C ILE A 62 -8.73 1.60 0.07
N ALA A 63 -7.84 0.87 -0.62
CA ALA A 63 -7.99 -0.57 -0.82
C ALA A 63 -7.93 -1.36 0.50
N LEU A 64 -7.08 -0.98 1.46
CA LEU A 64 -7.10 -1.59 2.80
C LEU A 64 -8.44 -1.34 3.51
N GLN A 65 -9.00 -0.13 3.37
CA GLN A 65 -10.27 0.24 3.96
C GLN A 65 -11.47 -0.48 3.33
N THR A 66 -11.37 -0.91 2.06
CA THR A 66 -12.41 -1.77 1.45
C THR A 66 -12.44 -3.17 2.02
N GLU A 67 -11.30 -3.68 2.52
CA GLU A 67 -11.27 -4.97 3.22
C GLU A 67 -11.68 -4.80 4.69
N ARG A 68 -11.16 -3.75 5.36
CA ARG A 68 -11.39 -3.50 6.80
C ARG A 68 -11.56 -2.02 7.10
N GLU A 69 -12.77 -1.66 7.50
CA GLU A 69 -13.11 -0.29 7.91
C GLU A 69 -12.18 0.21 9.05
N GLY A 70 -11.75 1.46 8.93
CA GLY A 70 -10.94 2.16 9.93
C GLY A 70 -9.45 1.79 9.92
N VAL A 71 -9.00 0.87 9.07
CA VAL A 71 -7.56 0.64 8.87
C VAL A 71 -6.95 1.84 8.14
N ALA A 72 -5.83 2.33 8.63
CA ALA A 72 -5.00 3.33 7.98
C ALA A 72 -3.64 2.72 7.63
N LEU A 73 -2.96 3.24 6.62
CA LEU A 73 -1.63 2.78 6.25
C LEU A 73 -0.61 3.28 7.29
N PRO A 74 0.04 2.39 8.07
CA PRO A 74 1.07 2.83 8.99
C PRO A 74 2.32 3.27 8.23
N TYR A 75 3.11 4.12 8.87
CA TYR A 75 4.47 4.43 8.41
C TYR A 75 5.49 3.67 9.25
N TRP A 76 6.65 3.46 8.65
CA TRP A 76 7.82 2.95 9.32
C TRP A 76 8.84 4.09 9.48
N ASP A 77 9.20 4.40 10.73
CA ASP A 77 10.29 5.33 11.02
C ASP A 77 11.64 4.62 10.91
N SER A 78 12.20 4.63 9.70
CA SER A 78 13.48 3.98 9.42
C SER A 78 14.67 4.64 10.12
N THR A 79 14.52 5.81 10.77
CA THR A 79 15.63 6.47 11.49
C THR A 79 15.91 5.84 12.85
N LEU A 80 14.94 5.08 13.38
CA LEU A 80 15.05 4.37 14.64
C LEU A 80 15.74 3.00 14.50
N ASP A 81 15.80 2.48 13.28
CA ASP A 81 16.46 1.21 12.99
C ASP A 81 17.91 1.47 12.57
N GLN A 82 18.84 1.16 13.48
CA GLN A 82 20.26 1.05 13.15
C GLN A 82 20.60 -0.43 12.96
N GLY A 83 21.12 -0.76 11.78
CA GLY A 83 21.69 -2.09 11.48
C GLY A 83 23.01 -2.33 12.19
#